data_AF-A0A730B968-F1
#
_entry.id   AF-A0A730B968-F1
#
_cell.length_a   1.000
_cell.length_b   1.000
_cell.length_c   1.000
_cell.angle_alpha   90.00
_cell.angle_beta   90.00
_cell.angle_gamma   90.00
#
_symmetry.space_group_name_H-M   'P 1'
#
loop_
_entity.id
_entity.type
_entity.pdbx_description
1 polymer ?
#
loop_
_entity_poly.entity_id
_entity_poly.type
_entity_poly.pdbx_seq_one_letter_code
_entity_poly.pdbx_strand_id
1 'polypeptide(L)'
;MLRLLEEKIATPLGPLWVVCDEQFRLRAIEWEQYRDRMEQLLNIHYRHEGYERVSATNPGGLSDKLTDYFAGNLAVIDTLETATGGTPFQREVWQALRAIPCGQ
;
A
#
# COMPACT_ATOMS: atom_id res chain seq x y z
N MET A 1 4.89 -7.08 -17.66
CA MET A 1 3.58 -6.99 -16.98
C MET A 1 3.84 -7.06 -15.50
N LEU A 2 3.36 -6.07 -14.74
CA LEU A 2 3.55 -5.98 -13.29
C LEU A 2 2.55 -6.91 -12.59
N ARG A 3 3.00 -7.77 -11.68
CA ARG A 3 2.11 -8.57 -10.83
C ARG A 3 1.93 -7.88 -9.49
N LEU A 4 0.67 -7.58 -9.16
CA LEU A 4 0.29 -7.00 -7.88
C LEU A 4 -0.29 -8.10 -6.99
N LEU A 5 0.38 -8.37 -5.88
CA LEU A 5 -0.11 -9.25 -4.84
C LEU A 5 -1.02 -8.45 -3.92
N GLU A 6 -2.20 -8.98 -3.62
CA GLU A 6 -3.15 -8.28 -2.78
C GLU A 6 -3.77 -9.17 -1.72
N GLU A 7 -4.01 -8.55 -0.57
CA GLU A 7 -4.76 -9.15 0.52
C GLU A 7 -5.70 -8.11 1.11
N LYS A 8 -6.85 -8.58 1.60
CA LYS A 8 -7.74 -7.77 2.42
C LYS A 8 -7.65 -8.23 3.87
N ILE A 9 -7.30 -7.30 4.76
CA ILE A 9 -7.19 -7.55 6.19
C ILE A 9 -8.29 -6.82 6.95
N ALA A 10 -8.69 -7.37 8.10
CA ALA A 10 -9.54 -6.66 9.04
C ALA A 10 -8.71 -5.71 9.91
N THR A 11 -9.18 -4.50 10.12
CA THR A 11 -8.55 -3.53 11.03
C THR A 11 -9.62 -2.92 11.94
N PRO A 12 -9.25 -2.26 13.05
CA PRO A 12 -10.20 -1.55 13.91
C PRO A 12 -11.00 -0.46 13.20
N LEU A 13 -10.51 0.05 12.07
CA LEU A 13 -11.16 1.10 11.27
C LEU A 13 -11.96 0.55 10.07
N GLY A 14 -12.00 -0.78 9.92
CA GLY A 14 -12.68 -1.47 8.81
C GLY A 14 -11.73 -2.29 7.95
N PRO A 15 -12.24 -2.98 6.91
CA PRO A 15 -11.42 -3.80 6.03
C PRO A 15 -10.49 -2.94 5.16
N LEU A 16 -9.21 -3.33 5.10
CA LEU A 16 -8.15 -2.62 4.41
C LEU A 16 -7.53 -3.51 3.33
N TRP A 17 -7.42 -2.98 2.11
CA TRP A 17 -6.65 -3.60 1.04
C TRP A 17 -5.17 -3.25 1.18
N VAL A 18 -4.34 -4.28 1.07
CA VAL A 18 -2.88 -4.18 1.04
C VAL A 18 -2.42 -4.71 -0.29
N VAL A 19 -1.76 -3.87 -1.09
CA VAL A 19 -1.33 -4.23 -2.45
C VAL A 19 0.16 -3.95 -2.60
N CYS A 20 0.93 -4.95 -3.03
CA CYS A 20 2.37 -4.82 -3.27
C CYS A 20 2.79 -5.46 -4.59
N ASP A 21 4.02 -5.17 -5.05
CA ASP A 21 4.64 -5.90 -6.16
C ASP A 21 5.31 -7.19 -5.67
N GLU A 22 5.89 -7.95 -6.60
CA GLU A 22 6.64 -9.19 -6.31
C GLU A 22 7.96 -8.94 -5.55
N GLN A 23 8.39 -7.68 -5.40
CA GLN A 23 9.50 -7.30 -4.53
C GLN A 23 9.01 -6.87 -3.14
N PHE A 24 7.72 -7.06 -2.84
CA PHE A 24 7.07 -6.71 -1.58
C PHE A 24 7.10 -5.22 -1.24
N ARG A 25 7.21 -4.36 -2.25
CA ARG A 25 7.07 -2.91 -2.08
C ARG A 25 5.60 -2.54 -2.23
N LEU A 26 5.07 -1.82 -1.24
CA LEU A 26 3.69 -1.36 -1.27
C LEU A 26 3.43 -0.48 -2.49
N ARG A 27 2.38 -0.83 -3.22
CA ARG A 27 1.88 -0.12 -4.40
C ARG A 27 0.59 0.63 -4.09
N ALA A 28 -0.23 0.11 -3.18
CA ALA A 28 -1.42 0.78 -2.67
C ALA A 28 -1.82 0.24 -1.29
N ILE A 29 -2.44 1.11 -0.48
CA ILE A 29 -3.23 0.78 0.70
C ILE A 29 -4.53 1.57 0.55
N GLU A 30 -5.69 0.90 0.62
CA GLU A 30 -6.99 1.56 0.48
C GLU A 30 -8.07 0.85 1.30
N TRP A 31 -9.02 1.62 1.83
CA TRP A 31 -10.18 1.07 2.52
C TRP A 31 -11.15 0.40 1.55
N GLU A 32 -11.81 -0.69 1.97
CA GLU A 32 -12.78 -1.42 1.13
C GLU A 32 -13.86 -0.50 0.51
N GLN A 33 -14.38 0.48 1.26
CA GLN A 33 -15.40 1.40 0.74
C GLN A 33 -14.91 2.30 -0.41
N TYR A 34 -13.60 2.40 -0.62
CA TYR A 34 -12.97 3.17 -1.70
C TYR A 34 -12.27 2.27 -2.74
N ARG A 35 -12.59 0.98 -2.79
CA ARG A 35 -12.03 0.01 -3.74
C ARG A 35 -12.09 0.49 -5.19
N ASP A 36 -13.20 1.07 -5.62
CA ASP A 36 -13.36 1.55 -7.00
C ASP A 36 -12.36 2.68 -7.33
N ARG A 37 -12.07 3.56 -6.36
CA ARG A 37 -11.06 4.61 -6.51
C ARG A 37 -9.66 4.01 -6.59
N MET A 38 -9.34 3.01 -5.78
CA MET A 38 -8.06 2.30 -5.87
C MET A 38 -7.87 1.70 -7.26
N GLU A 39 -8.88 1.01 -7.80
CA GLU A 39 -8.80 0.42 -9.14
C GLU A 39 -8.56 1.46 -10.23
N GLN A 40 -9.22 2.62 -10.14
CA GLN A 40 -8.96 3.75 -11.04
C GLN A 40 -7.51 4.24 -10.95
N LEU A 41 -6.96 4.36 -9.74
CA LEU A 41 -5.58 4.80 -9.53
C LEU A 41 -4.56 3.78 -10.03
N LEU A 42 -4.76 2.49 -9.77
CA LEU A 42 -3.92 1.42 -10.32
C LEU A 42 -3.91 1.45 -11.86
N ASN A 43 -5.09 1.65 -12.47
CA ASN A 43 -5.21 1.82 -13.91
C ASN A 43 -4.54 3.11 -14.42
N ILE A 44 -4.53 4.20 -13.65
CA ILE A 44 -3.80 5.41 -14.03
C ILE A 44 -2.29 5.14 -14.04
N HIS A 45 -1.77 4.43 -13.04
CA HIS A 45 -0.34 4.25 -12.87
C HIS A 45 0.26 3.14 -13.72
N TYR A 46 -0.45 2.02 -13.91
CA TYR A 46 0.17 0.79 -14.40
C TYR A 46 -0.45 0.23 -15.69
N ARG A 47 -1.52 0.84 -16.22
CA ARG A 47 -2.18 0.31 -17.45
C ARG A 47 -1.26 0.23 -18.65
N HIS A 48 -0.29 1.14 -18.79
CA HIS A 48 0.56 1.20 -19.98
C HIS A 48 1.51 -0.01 -20.06
N GLU A 49 2.08 -0.43 -18.93
CA GLU A 49 2.99 -1.57 -18.86
C GLU A 49 2.24 -2.92 -18.71
N GLY A 50 0.94 -2.83 -18.46
CA GLY A 50 0.06 -3.93 -18.11
C GLY A 50 0.32 -4.39 -16.67
N TYR A 51 -0.76 -4.68 -15.94
CA TYR A 51 -0.65 -5.31 -14.63
C TYR A 51 -1.75 -6.34 -14.42
N GLU A 52 -1.48 -7.29 -13.54
CA GLU A 52 -2.47 -8.24 -13.02
C GLU A 52 -2.54 -8.14 -11.50
N ARG A 53 -3.69 -8.51 -10.93
CA ARG A 53 -3.91 -8.57 -9.48
C ARG A 53 -4.12 -10.01 -9.07
N VAL A 54 -3.40 -10.43 -8.04
CA VAL A 54 -3.37 -11.81 -7.57
C VAL A 54 -3.57 -11.82 -6.07
N SER A 55 -4.60 -12.54 -5.63
CA SER A 55 -4.83 -12.78 -4.20
C SER A 55 -3.63 -13.50 -3.60
N ALA A 56 -3.13 -12.99 -2.47
CA ALA A 56 -2.03 -13.55 -1.72
C ALA A 56 -2.36 -13.53 -0.22
N THR A 57 -1.74 -14.43 0.54
CA THR A 57 -1.79 -14.42 2.01
C THR A 57 -0.49 -13.85 2.54
N ASN A 58 -0.59 -12.75 3.29
CA ASN A 58 0.49 -12.03 3.94
C ASN A 58 1.74 -11.83 3.05
N PRO A 59 1.61 -11.20 1.87
CA PRO A 59 2.73 -11.05 0.95
C PRO A 59 3.85 -10.24 1.60
N GLY A 60 5.04 -10.84 1.73
CA GLY A 60 6.21 -10.19 2.32
C GLY A 60 6.07 -9.83 3.81
N GLY A 61 5.10 -10.41 4.53
CA GLY A 61 4.83 -10.05 5.94
C GLY A 61 4.13 -8.69 6.11
N LEU A 62 3.64 -8.08 5.04
CA LEU A 62 3.07 -6.72 5.06
C LEU A 62 1.78 -6.64 5.88
N SER A 63 0.96 -7.68 5.81
CA SER A 63 -0.32 -7.75 6.52
C SER A 63 -0.13 -7.86 8.03
N ASP A 64 0.87 -8.63 8.46
CA ASP A 64 1.24 -8.72 9.88
C ASP A 64 1.77 -7.37 10.38
N LYS A 65 2.65 -6.72 9.61
CA LYS A 65 3.17 -5.38 9.98
C LYS A 65 2.05 -4.34 10.11
N LEU A 66 1.07 -4.35 9.22
CA LEU A 66 -0.08 -3.46 9.32
C LEU A 66 -0.98 -3.83 10.51
N THR A 67 -1.11 -5.12 10.82
CA THR A 67 -1.82 -5.57 12.03
C THR A 67 -1.10 -5.08 13.30
N ASP A 68 0.22 -5.18 13.35
CA ASP A 68 1.05 -4.69 14.45
C ASP A 68 0.92 -3.16 14.63
N TYR A 69 0.83 -2.41 13.53
CA TYR A 69 0.57 -0.97 13.58
C TYR A 69 -0.74 -0.67 14.32
N PHE A 70 -1.83 -1.35 13.94
CA PHE A 70 -3.13 -1.19 14.60
C PHE A 70 -3.17 -1.75 16.02
N ALA A 71 -2.26 -2.67 16.37
CA ALA A 71 -2.07 -3.16 17.73
C ALA A 71 -1.27 -2.17 18.63
N GLY A 72 -0.79 -1.06 18.06
CA GLY A 72 -0.13 0.02 18.80
C GLY A 72 1.38 0.13 18.55
N ASN A 73 1.98 -0.73 17.72
CA ASN A 73 3.36 -0.58 17.29
C ASN A 73 3.46 0.42 16.14
N LEU A 74 3.30 1.71 16.44
CA LEU A 74 3.18 2.75 15.43
C LEU A 74 4.45 2.91 14.56
N ALA A 75 5.62 2.52 15.06
CA ALA A 75 6.90 2.63 14.34
C ALA A 75 7.09 1.56 13.23
N VAL A 76 6.27 0.50 13.21
CA VAL A 76 6.43 -0.59 12.23
C VAL A 76 6.29 -0.12 10.78
N ILE A 77 5.53 0.95 10.54
CA ILE A 77 5.31 1.52 9.21
C ILE A 77 6.58 2.10 8.58
N ASP A 78 7.57 2.44 9.39
CA ASP A 78 8.87 2.92 8.90
C ASP A 78 9.63 1.82 8.17
N THR A 79 9.32 0.55 8.47
CA THR A 79 9.91 -0.63 7.82
C THR A 79 9.22 -1.01 6.51
N LEU A 80 8.15 -0.32 6.13
CA LEU A 80 7.37 -0.61 4.94
C LEU A 80 7.94 0.16 3.75
N GLU A 81 8.53 -0.59 2.81
CA GLU A 81 8.97 -0.04 1.54
C GLU A 81 7.77 0.27 0.65
N THR A 82 7.82 1.42 0.00
CA THR A 82 6.77 1.90 -0.92
C THR A 82 7.36 2.13 -2.30
N ALA A 83 6.64 1.73 -3.34
CA ALA A 83 6.98 2.04 -4.71
C ALA A 83 5.75 2.59 -5.44
N THR A 84 5.66 3.90 -5.56
CA THR A 84 4.48 4.57 -6.13
C THR A 84 4.75 5.04 -7.56
N GLY A 85 3.77 4.86 -8.44
CA GLY A 85 3.68 5.66 -9.67
C GLY A 85 3.36 7.12 -9.30
N GLY A 86 4.07 8.09 -9.87
CA GLY A 86 3.84 9.50 -9.58
C GLY A 86 4.88 10.41 -10.24
N THR A 87 4.55 11.68 -10.41
CA THR A 87 5.46 12.70 -10.95
C THR A 87 6.64 12.94 -9.98
N PRO A 88 7.77 13.51 -10.44
CA PRO A 88 8.87 13.89 -9.54
C PRO A 88 8.39 14.71 -8.34
N PHE A 89 7.54 15.71 -8.57
CA PHE A 89 6.96 16.55 -7.51
C PHE A 89 6.14 15.74 -6.50
N GLN A 90 5.29 14.81 -6.95
CA GLN A 90 4.52 13.97 -6.04
C GLN A 90 5.43 13.11 -5.15
N ARG A 91 6.52 12.57 -5.71
CA ARG A 91 7.48 11.77 -4.95
C ARG A 91 8.20 12.61 -3.89
N GLU A 92 8.58 13.84 -4.19
CA GLU A 92 9.17 14.76 -3.21
C GLU A 92 8.19 15.06 -2.07
N VAL A 93 6.94 15.36 -2.39
CA VAL A 93 5.88 15.57 -1.39
C VAL A 93 5.71 14.33 -0.51
N TRP A 94 5.62 13.14 -1.10
CA TRP A 94 5.47 11.90 -0.33
C TRP A 94 6.67 11.59 0.54
N GLN A 95 7.89 11.86 0.07
CA GLN A 95 9.09 11.74 0.90
C GLN A 95 9.05 12.70 2.09
N ALA A 96 8.64 13.95 1.88
CA ALA A 96 8.51 14.93 2.95
C ALA A 96 7.44 14.53 3.98
N LEU A 97 6.30 13.99 3.54
CA LEU A 97 5.25 13.50 4.45
C LEU A 97 5.74 12.39 5.38
N ARG A 98 6.68 11.55 4.93
CA ARG A 98 7.27 10.49 5.78
C ARG A 98 8.18 11.04 6.87
N ALA A 99 8.60 12.30 6.81
CA ALA A 99 9.40 12.93 7.86
C ALA A 99 8.54 13.51 9.01
N ILE A 100 7.21 13.50 8.86
CA ILE A 100 6.29 13.98 9.91
C ILE A 100 6.24 12.93 11.03
N PRO A 101 6.59 13.27 12.28
CA PRO A 101 6.54 12.33 13.38
C PRO A 101 5.10 11.91 13.70
N CYS A 102 4.92 10.69 14.19
CA CYS A 102 3.62 10.21 14.63
C CYS A 102 3.01 11.13 15.71
N GLY A 103 1.77 11.57 15.51
CA GLY A 103 1.03 12.41 16.46
C GLY A 103 1.22 13.91 16.32
N GLN A 104 1.78 14.39 15.19
CA GLN A 104 1.96 15.82 14.87
C GLN A 104 1.11 16.28 13.69
#